data_AF-A0A0D2GLP3-F1
#
_entry.id   AF-A0A0D2GLP3-F1
#
_cell.length_a   1.000
_cell.length_b   1.000
_cell.length_c   1.000
_cell.angle_alpha   90.00
_cell.angle_beta   90.00
_cell.angle_gamma   90.00
#
_symmetry.space_group_name_H-M   'P 1'
#
loop_
_entity.id
_entity.type
_entity.pdbx_description
1 polymer ?
#
loop_
_entity_poly.entity_id
_entity_poly.type
_entity_poly.pdbx_seq_one_letter_code
_entity_poly.pdbx_strand_id
1 'polypeptide(L)'
;MSTFTASTASSELPASPALKQTHGRLRHHDGLSNGTSTSSPKLQSELTALQQHVLFWDRDNDGIIYPWDVYNGFRDLGFSVIFSIGSLLIPLFFSYPTGLAYSWFPDPLFRIYVGSIHKAKHGSDTGIFDVDGHFHADRFDAMFDRWDTSRCGGLSADEMWNMWKKNRLAADMAGWCFGFMEMWTTWLLLQKNGRVWKEDLRGCYDGTLFWRISELAQKREWKQGYGIGDFLGGMMNGGTWRSWEVKKQHKGHRGDNGGSQSGPRLHSSH
;
A
#
# COMPACT_ATOMS: atom_id res chain seq x y z
N MET A 1 36.73 5.83 25.63
CA MET A 1 35.93 6.31 26.78
C MET A 1 35.23 7.56 26.27
N SER A 2 34.00 7.54 25.78
CA SER A 2 32.76 7.13 26.46
C SER A 2 31.79 6.43 25.51
N THR A 3 31.23 5.33 25.99
CA THR A 3 30.07 4.61 25.48
C THR A 3 28.78 5.34 25.88
N PHE A 4 27.82 5.46 24.97
CA PHE A 4 26.41 5.59 25.34
C PHE A 4 25.57 4.64 24.49
N THR A 5 24.84 3.81 25.21
CA THR A 5 24.01 2.68 24.82
C THR A 5 22.67 3.15 24.26
N ALA A 6 22.20 2.46 23.21
CA ALA A 6 20.86 2.60 22.67
C ALA A 6 19.81 2.03 23.64
N SER A 7 18.71 2.78 23.86
CA SER A 7 17.51 2.30 24.54
C SER A 7 16.41 2.14 23.51
N THR A 8 15.96 0.91 23.31
CA THR A 8 14.76 0.53 22.54
C THR A 8 13.52 0.95 23.33
N ALA A 9 12.68 1.80 22.75
CA ALA A 9 11.34 2.08 23.25
C ALA A 9 10.33 1.32 22.37
N SER A 10 9.66 0.34 22.96
CA SER A 10 8.52 -0.36 22.39
C SER A 10 7.36 0.64 22.22
N SER A 11 6.94 0.91 20.99
CA SER A 11 5.72 1.65 20.70
C SER A 11 4.56 0.66 20.58
N GLU A 12 3.74 0.54 21.61
CA GLU A 12 2.39 -0.02 21.49
C GLU A 12 1.56 0.87 20.57
N LEU A 13 0.99 0.28 19.52
CA LEU A 13 0.05 0.97 18.62
C LEU A 13 -1.30 1.18 19.34
N PRO A 14 -1.90 2.38 19.28
CA PRO A 14 -3.21 2.62 19.85
C PRO A 14 -4.29 1.86 19.07
N ALA A 15 -5.20 1.20 19.80
CA ALA A 15 -6.36 0.52 19.23
C ALA A 15 -7.27 1.50 18.47
N SER A 16 -7.54 1.18 17.20
CA SER A 16 -8.37 1.98 16.30
C SER A 16 -9.83 2.01 16.79
N PRO A 17 -10.46 3.17 16.98
CA PRO A 17 -11.83 3.27 17.43
C PRO A 17 -12.80 3.22 16.23
N ALA A 18 -12.94 2.04 15.61
CA ALA A 18 -13.90 1.83 14.54
C ALA A 18 -14.65 0.50 14.72
N LEU A 19 -15.32 0.36 15.88
CA LEU A 19 -16.33 -0.68 16.08
C LEU A 19 -17.41 -0.18 17.04
N LYS A 20 -18.22 0.78 16.58
CA LYS A 20 -19.50 1.13 17.21
C LYS A 20 -20.53 1.39 16.11
N GLN A 21 -21.65 0.68 16.20
CA GLN A 21 -22.91 0.83 15.46
C GLN A 21 -23.03 0.04 14.15
N THR A 22 -23.58 -1.17 14.26
CA THR A 22 -24.78 -1.60 13.51
C THR A 22 -25.39 -2.82 14.21
N HIS A 23 -26.24 -2.57 15.22
CA HIS A 23 -27.21 -3.56 15.69
C HIS A 23 -28.43 -3.46 14.77
N GLY A 24 -28.68 -4.48 13.96
CA GLY A 24 -29.77 -4.44 13.00
C GLY A 24 -30.12 -5.79 12.38
N ARG A 25 -31.01 -6.52 13.06
CA ARG A 25 -31.99 -7.47 12.49
C ARG A 25 -31.51 -8.88 12.11
N LEU A 26 -31.40 -9.75 13.12
CA LEU A 26 -31.54 -11.20 12.94
C LEU A 26 -33.02 -11.59 13.04
N ARG A 27 -33.51 -12.36 12.06
CA ARG A 27 -34.81 -13.03 12.09
C ARG A 27 -34.69 -14.37 12.83
N HIS A 28 -35.65 -14.62 13.72
CA HIS A 28 -35.87 -15.82 14.50
C HIS A 28 -35.88 -17.12 13.67
N HIS A 29 -35.19 -18.16 14.17
CA HIS A 29 -35.73 -19.51 14.25
C HIS A 29 -35.09 -20.24 15.44
N ASP A 30 -35.91 -21.03 16.12
CA ASP A 30 -35.77 -21.53 17.49
C ASP A 30 -34.69 -22.61 17.67
N GLY A 31 -34.07 -22.68 18.87
CA GLY A 31 -33.27 -23.86 19.25
C GLY A 31 -32.23 -23.66 20.36
N LEU A 32 -32.68 -23.73 21.61
CA LEU A 32 -31.98 -24.17 22.83
C LEU A 32 -30.52 -23.71 23.16
N SER A 33 -30.45 -23.18 24.39
CA SER A 33 -29.38 -23.31 25.41
C SER A 33 -28.53 -22.07 25.71
N ASN A 34 -28.50 -21.77 27.01
CA ASN A 34 -27.84 -20.64 27.65
C ASN A 34 -26.32 -20.68 27.50
N GLY A 35 -25.73 -19.56 27.08
CA GLY A 35 -24.29 -19.36 27.11
C GLY A 35 -23.94 -17.89 26.90
N THR A 36 -23.84 -17.14 27.99
CA THR A 36 -23.28 -15.78 27.98
C THR A 36 -21.79 -15.86 27.64
N SER A 37 -21.39 -15.50 26.42
CA SER A 37 -19.99 -15.26 26.11
C SER A 37 -19.85 -14.07 25.17
N THR A 38 -19.45 -12.94 25.74
CA THR A 38 -18.75 -11.85 25.07
C THR A 38 -17.53 -12.40 24.31
N SER A 39 -17.63 -12.53 22.98
CA SER A 39 -16.54 -13.03 22.13
C SER A 39 -16.20 -12.02 21.03
N SER A 40 -15.27 -11.10 21.29
CA SER A 40 -14.63 -10.25 20.26
C SER A 40 -13.31 -9.60 20.74
N PRO A 41 -12.29 -10.40 21.11
CA PRO A 41 -10.92 -10.00 20.75
C PRO A 41 -9.99 -11.13 20.26
N LYS A 42 -10.45 -12.40 20.16
CA LYS A 42 -9.57 -13.54 19.82
C LYS A 42 -9.22 -13.69 18.34
N LEU A 43 -9.97 -13.08 17.42
CA LEU A 43 -9.86 -13.40 16.00
C LEU A 43 -8.55 -12.89 15.35
N GLN A 44 -7.95 -11.82 15.87
CA GLN A 44 -6.81 -11.16 15.21
C GLN A 44 -5.49 -11.95 15.32
N SER A 45 -5.32 -12.80 16.33
CA SER A 45 -4.04 -13.53 16.51
C SER A 45 -3.85 -14.71 15.55
N GLU A 46 -4.89 -15.10 14.81
CA GLU A 46 -4.85 -16.26 13.90
C GLU A 46 -4.80 -15.86 12.42
N LEU A 47 -4.95 -14.58 12.09
CA LEU A 47 -4.98 -14.12 10.70
C LEU A 47 -3.57 -14.04 10.11
N THR A 48 -3.40 -14.55 8.90
CA THR A 48 -2.17 -14.36 8.13
C THR A 48 -2.02 -12.89 7.74
N ALA A 49 -0.80 -12.43 7.47
CA ALA A 49 -0.56 -11.05 7.06
C ALA A 49 -1.32 -10.68 5.77
N LEU A 50 -1.48 -11.62 4.83
CA LEU A 50 -2.27 -11.39 3.64
C LEU A 50 -3.77 -11.24 3.94
N GLN A 51 -4.30 -11.96 4.95
CA GLN A 51 -5.66 -11.72 5.44
C GLN A 51 -5.78 -10.34 6.07
N GLN A 52 -4.83 -9.97 6.95
CA GLN A 52 -4.77 -8.64 7.57
C GLN A 52 -4.71 -7.51 6.52
N HIS A 53 -3.96 -7.72 5.43
CA HIS A 53 -3.87 -6.79 4.31
C HIS A 53 -5.22 -6.50 3.66
N VAL A 54 -6.05 -7.52 3.44
CA VAL A 54 -7.36 -7.34 2.78
C VAL A 54 -8.48 -6.93 3.74
N LEU A 55 -8.31 -7.09 5.06
CA LEU A 55 -9.30 -6.65 6.06
C LEU A 55 -9.64 -5.16 5.99
N PHE A 56 -8.78 -4.32 5.40
CA PHE A 56 -9.13 -2.92 5.17
C PHE A 56 -10.41 -2.74 4.32
N TRP A 57 -10.71 -3.71 3.46
CA TRP A 57 -11.88 -3.72 2.60
C TRP A 57 -13.06 -4.52 3.18
N ASP A 58 -12.81 -5.50 4.05
CA ASP A 58 -13.86 -6.27 4.76
C ASP A 58 -14.29 -5.53 6.05
N ARG A 59 -15.03 -4.43 5.88
CA ARG A 59 -15.28 -3.49 6.99
C ARG A 59 -16.33 -3.97 7.98
N ASP A 60 -17.27 -4.77 7.53
CA ASP A 60 -18.26 -5.43 8.38
C ASP A 60 -17.73 -6.74 8.99
N ASN A 61 -16.53 -7.19 8.60
CA ASN A 61 -15.85 -8.39 9.09
C ASN A 61 -16.68 -9.66 8.90
N ASP A 62 -17.38 -9.76 7.77
CA ASP A 62 -18.15 -10.96 7.42
C ASP A 62 -17.32 -11.98 6.62
N GLY A 63 -16.08 -11.63 6.28
CA GLY A 63 -15.14 -12.46 5.50
C GLY A 63 -15.32 -12.34 3.99
N ILE A 64 -16.17 -11.42 3.51
CA ILE A 64 -16.56 -11.24 2.12
C ILE A 64 -16.32 -9.79 1.70
N ILE A 65 -15.52 -9.61 0.65
CA ILE A 65 -15.28 -8.31 0.05
C ILE A 65 -16.05 -8.25 -1.28
N TYR A 66 -17.01 -7.33 -1.38
CA TYR A 66 -17.74 -7.08 -2.62
C TYR A 66 -17.02 -6.07 -3.51
N PRO A 67 -17.37 -6.01 -4.81
CA PRO A 67 -16.76 -5.03 -5.72
C PRO A 67 -16.88 -3.57 -5.27
N TRP A 68 -18.00 -3.19 -4.63
CA TRP A 68 -18.17 -1.84 -4.10
C TRP A 68 -17.30 -1.58 -2.87
N ASP A 69 -16.98 -2.59 -2.07
CA ASP A 69 -16.05 -2.44 -0.94
C ASP A 69 -14.66 -2.10 -1.46
N VAL A 70 -14.21 -2.81 -2.50
CA VAL A 70 -12.95 -2.51 -3.22
C VAL A 70 -12.93 -1.05 -3.69
N TYR A 71 -13.96 -0.62 -4.42
CA TYR A 71 -14.09 0.77 -4.87
C TYR A 71 -14.01 1.77 -3.70
N ASN A 72 -14.80 1.56 -2.65
CA ASN A 72 -14.88 2.46 -1.50
C ASN A 72 -13.54 2.52 -0.76
N GLY A 73 -12.86 1.38 -0.56
CA GLY A 73 -11.54 1.35 0.06
C GLY A 73 -10.50 2.15 -0.73
N PHE A 74 -10.48 2.06 -2.06
CA PHE A 74 -9.61 2.91 -2.88
C PHE A 74 -9.95 4.41 -2.75
N ARG A 75 -11.24 4.76 -2.66
CA ARG A 75 -11.67 6.15 -2.41
C ARG A 75 -11.19 6.65 -1.06
N ASP A 76 -11.26 5.82 -0.03
CA ASP A 76 -10.82 6.17 1.33
C ASP A 76 -9.30 6.26 1.47
N LEU A 77 -8.54 5.58 0.61
CA LEU A 77 -7.09 5.76 0.47
C LEU A 77 -6.71 7.03 -0.32
N GLY A 78 -7.69 7.77 -0.85
CA GLY A 78 -7.50 9.04 -1.56
C GLY A 78 -7.30 8.90 -3.07
N PHE A 79 -7.48 7.70 -3.66
CA PHE A 79 -7.41 7.54 -5.11
C PHE A 79 -8.54 8.31 -5.81
N SER A 80 -8.27 8.86 -7.00
CA SER A 80 -9.30 9.51 -7.82
C SER A 80 -10.41 8.54 -8.24
N VAL A 81 -11.55 9.08 -8.69
CA VAL A 81 -12.67 8.26 -9.19
C VAL A 81 -12.23 7.32 -10.31
N ILE A 82 -11.41 7.81 -11.26
CA ILE A 82 -10.91 7.01 -12.39
C ILE A 82 -10.10 5.81 -11.89
N PHE A 83 -9.18 6.04 -10.95
CA PHE A 83 -8.37 4.96 -10.38
C PHE A 83 -9.18 4.01 -9.49
N SER A 84 -10.20 4.52 -8.81
CA SER A 84 -11.11 3.69 -8.01
C SER A 84 -11.99 2.80 -8.89
N ILE A 85 -12.43 3.27 -10.07
CA ILE A 85 -13.10 2.41 -11.07
C ILE A 85 -12.13 1.32 -11.56
N GLY A 86 -10.87 1.66 -11.81
CA GLY A 86 -9.84 0.70 -12.21
C GLY A 86 -9.63 -0.42 -11.18
N SER A 87 -9.86 -0.15 -9.89
CA SER A 87 -9.76 -1.17 -8.83
C SER A 87 -10.76 -2.32 -8.98
N LEU A 88 -11.85 -2.14 -9.75
CA LEU A 88 -12.83 -3.20 -10.04
C LEU A 88 -12.24 -4.36 -10.86
N LEU A 89 -11.04 -4.21 -11.42
CA LEU A 89 -10.28 -5.33 -11.97
C LEU A 89 -9.90 -6.36 -10.89
N ILE A 90 -9.72 -5.94 -9.62
CA ILE A 90 -9.38 -6.83 -8.51
C ILE A 90 -10.47 -7.89 -8.30
N PRO A 91 -11.74 -7.55 -8.01
CA PRO A 91 -12.80 -8.56 -7.87
C PRO A 91 -13.07 -9.33 -9.16
N LEU A 92 -12.91 -8.69 -10.33
CA LEU A 92 -13.04 -9.38 -11.62
C LEU A 92 -12.07 -10.58 -11.73
N PHE A 93 -10.83 -10.42 -11.25
CA PHE A 93 -9.80 -11.44 -11.37
C PHE A 93 -9.64 -12.33 -10.13
N PHE A 94 -9.88 -11.81 -8.93
CA PHE A 94 -9.60 -12.52 -7.67
C PHE A 94 -10.83 -13.23 -7.09
N SER A 95 -12.04 -12.92 -7.57
CA SER A 95 -13.24 -13.60 -7.10
C SER A 95 -13.20 -15.11 -7.35
N TYR A 96 -12.83 -15.55 -8.56
CA TYR A 96 -12.78 -16.98 -8.86
C TYR A 96 -11.67 -17.73 -8.09
N PRO A 97 -10.40 -17.26 -8.07
CA PRO A 97 -9.35 -17.90 -7.26
C PRO A 97 -9.70 -18.06 -5.79
N THR A 98 -10.27 -17.01 -5.16
CA THR A 98 -10.69 -17.10 -3.74
C THR A 98 -11.94 -17.97 -3.57
N GLY A 99 -12.87 -17.91 -4.52
CA GLY A 99 -14.09 -18.72 -4.54
C GLY A 99 -13.86 -20.23 -4.68
N LEU A 100 -12.74 -20.66 -5.29
CA LEU A 100 -12.37 -22.08 -5.46
C LEU A 100 -12.30 -22.89 -4.17
N ALA A 101 -12.17 -22.24 -3.00
CA ALA A 101 -12.27 -22.91 -1.71
C ALA A 101 -13.69 -23.40 -1.37
N TYR A 102 -14.71 -22.83 -2.00
CA TYR A 102 -16.13 -23.05 -1.69
C TYR A 102 -16.93 -23.59 -2.88
N SER A 103 -16.54 -23.25 -4.11
CA SER A 103 -17.26 -23.63 -5.32
C SER A 103 -16.34 -23.68 -6.54
N TRP A 104 -16.61 -24.61 -7.44
CA TRP A 104 -15.97 -24.66 -8.77
C TRP A 104 -16.61 -23.71 -9.78
N PHE A 105 -17.78 -23.14 -9.47
CA PHE A 105 -18.47 -22.19 -10.35
C PHE A 105 -18.05 -20.75 -10.01
N PRO A 106 -17.83 -19.88 -11.01
CA PRO A 106 -17.59 -18.46 -10.78
C PRO A 106 -18.70 -17.81 -9.97
N ASP A 107 -18.32 -16.93 -9.04
CA ASP A 107 -19.27 -16.17 -8.25
C ASP A 107 -19.86 -15.03 -9.09
N PRO A 108 -21.17 -15.04 -9.41
CA PRO A 108 -21.77 -14.01 -10.25
C PRO A 108 -21.77 -12.62 -9.62
N LEU A 109 -21.53 -12.52 -8.30
CA LEU A 109 -21.41 -11.24 -7.58
C LEU A 109 -19.96 -10.75 -7.48
N PHE A 110 -18.99 -11.48 -8.06
CA PHE A 110 -17.57 -11.15 -8.02
C PHE A 110 -17.02 -10.91 -6.61
N ARG A 111 -17.53 -11.66 -5.63
CA ARG A 111 -17.08 -11.60 -4.23
C ARG A 111 -15.67 -12.16 -4.07
N ILE A 112 -14.85 -11.52 -3.25
CA ILE A 112 -13.55 -12.00 -2.80
C ILE A 112 -13.72 -12.54 -1.39
N TYR A 113 -13.18 -13.73 -1.13
CA TYR A 113 -13.30 -14.38 0.17
C TYR A 113 -12.00 -14.25 0.96
N VAL A 114 -12.06 -13.57 2.12
CA VAL A 114 -10.88 -13.27 2.96
C VAL A 114 -10.22 -14.56 3.44
N GLY A 115 -10.99 -15.55 3.87
CA GLY A 115 -10.48 -16.84 4.36
C GLY A 115 -9.59 -17.60 3.36
N SER A 116 -9.81 -17.40 2.06
CA SER A 116 -9.10 -18.07 0.98
C SER A 116 -8.27 -17.12 0.11
N ILE A 117 -7.95 -15.91 0.63
CA ILE A 117 -7.21 -14.89 -0.13
C ILE A 117 -5.85 -15.38 -0.64
N HIS A 118 -5.20 -16.31 0.08
CA HIS A 118 -3.93 -16.92 -0.33
C HIS A 118 -4.01 -17.62 -1.70
N LYS A 119 -5.21 -18.02 -2.16
CA LYS A 119 -5.43 -18.57 -3.50
C LYS A 119 -5.35 -17.53 -4.64
N ALA A 120 -5.47 -16.24 -4.32
CA ALA A 120 -5.31 -15.16 -5.30
C ALA A 120 -3.84 -14.80 -5.59
N LYS A 121 -2.89 -15.41 -4.86
CA LYS A 121 -1.47 -15.26 -5.13
C LYS A 121 -1.10 -15.80 -6.51
N HIS A 122 -0.02 -15.26 -7.07
CA HIS A 122 0.48 -15.65 -8.39
C HIS A 122 2.00 -15.88 -8.37
N GLY A 123 2.51 -16.67 -9.32
CA GLY A 123 3.92 -17.08 -9.33
C GLY A 123 4.92 -15.93 -9.55
N SER A 124 4.48 -14.85 -10.20
CA SER A 124 5.29 -13.68 -10.54
C SER A 124 5.27 -12.60 -9.47
N ASP A 125 4.85 -12.95 -8.25
CA ASP A 125 4.87 -12.06 -7.10
C ASP A 125 6.30 -11.84 -6.57
N THR A 126 6.45 -11.26 -5.39
CA THR A 126 7.76 -11.02 -4.75
C THR A 126 8.27 -12.18 -3.91
N GLY A 127 7.47 -13.23 -3.68
CA GLY A 127 7.80 -14.37 -2.83
C GLY A 127 7.85 -14.09 -1.32
N ILE A 128 7.37 -12.90 -0.90
CA ILE A 128 7.43 -12.42 0.49
C ILE A 128 6.42 -13.12 1.39
N PHE A 129 5.22 -13.38 0.86
CA PHE A 129 4.26 -14.24 1.53
C PHE A 129 4.61 -15.71 1.28
N ASP A 130 4.43 -16.58 2.28
CA ASP A 130 4.41 -18.03 2.04
C ASP A 130 3.11 -18.48 1.35
N VAL A 131 2.97 -19.78 1.10
CA VAL A 131 1.79 -20.35 0.40
C VAL A 131 0.48 -20.02 1.11
N ASP A 132 0.47 -19.91 2.44
CA ASP A 132 -0.72 -19.68 3.25
C ASP A 132 -1.02 -18.18 3.47
N GLY A 133 -0.06 -17.31 3.13
CA GLY A 133 -0.20 -15.86 3.22
C GLY A 133 0.51 -15.22 4.42
N HIS A 134 1.36 -15.95 5.14
CA HIS A 134 2.18 -15.38 6.22
C HIS A 134 3.31 -14.52 5.65
N PHE A 135 3.56 -13.38 6.28
CA PHE A 135 4.60 -12.45 5.88
C PHE A 135 5.97 -12.86 6.45
N HIS A 136 6.98 -12.93 5.59
CA HIS A 136 8.37 -13.18 5.98
C HIS A 136 9.19 -11.90 5.95
N ALA A 137 9.47 -11.33 7.13
CA ALA A 137 10.24 -10.09 7.28
C ALA A 137 11.67 -10.19 6.70
N ASP A 138 12.32 -11.34 6.88
CA ASP A 138 13.64 -11.64 6.33
C ASP A 138 13.65 -11.65 4.80
N ARG A 139 12.61 -12.23 4.16
CA ARG A 139 12.45 -12.20 2.70
C ARG A 139 12.17 -10.79 2.19
N PHE A 140 11.35 -10.03 2.91
CA PHE A 140 11.11 -8.62 2.60
C PHE A 140 12.41 -7.82 2.66
N ASP A 141 13.20 -7.98 3.73
CA ASP A 141 14.47 -7.28 3.90
C ASP A 141 15.47 -7.65 2.80
N ALA A 142 15.61 -8.94 2.48
CA ALA A 142 16.47 -9.39 1.39
C ALA A 142 16.02 -8.87 0.02
N MET A 143 14.71 -8.86 -0.25
CA MET A 143 14.12 -8.28 -1.47
C MET A 143 14.43 -6.79 -1.55
N PHE A 144 14.18 -6.04 -0.48
CA PHE A 144 14.38 -4.59 -0.45
C PHE A 144 15.86 -4.24 -0.65
N ASP A 145 16.74 -4.90 0.08
CA ASP A 145 18.19 -4.66 0.03
C ASP A 145 18.80 -5.05 -1.33
N ARG A 146 18.16 -5.95 -2.08
CA ARG A 146 18.55 -6.28 -3.45
C ARG A 146 18.25 -5.14 -4.43
N TRP A 147 17.14 -4.44 -4.24
CA TRP A 147 16.64 -3.45 -5.20
C TRP A 147 16.95 -2.00 -4.82
N ASP A 148 17.19 -1.68 -3.55
CA ASP A 148 17.72 -0.38 -3.14
C ASP A 148 19.23 -0.32 -3.43
N THR A 149 19.55 -0.26 -4.73
CA THR A 149 20.93 -0.23 -5.21
C THR A 149 21.65 1.02 -4.75
N SER A 150 20.90 2.11 -4.52
CA SER A 150 21.41 3.38 -4.00
C SER A 150 21.65 3.41 -2.48
N ARG A 151 21.20 2.38 -1.74
CA ARG A 151 21.29 2.30 -0.27
C ARG A 151 20.72 3.51 0.47
N CYS A 152 19.65 4.10 -0.07
CA CYS A 152 19.06 5.31 0.48
C CYS A 152 17.80 5.07 1.33
N GLY A 153 17.35 3.81 1.45
CA GLY A 153 16.14 3.43 2.16
C GLY A 153 14.86 3.55 1.33
N GLY A 154 14.95 3.75 0.01
CA GLY A 154 13.78 3.91 -0.86
C GLY A 154 14.02 3.45 -2.30
N LEU A 155 13.07 2.73 -2.87
CA LEU A 155 13.13 2.22 -4.24
C LEU A 155 12.66 3.27 -5.23
N SER A 156 13.49 3.58 -6.22
CA SER A 156 13.10 4.40 -7.37
C SER A 156 12.14 3.67 -8.32
N ALA A 157 11.50 4.42 -9.22
CA ALA A 157 10.64 3.84 -10.26
C ALA A 157 11.37 2.79 -11.10
N ASP A 158 12.64 3.04 -11.43
CA ASP A 158 13.45 2.13 -12.25
C ASP A 158 13.81 0.85 -11.49
N GLU A 159 14.11 0.97 -10.20
CA GLU A 159 14.37 -0.19 -9.32
C GLU A 159 13.10 -1.05 -9.19
N MET A 160 11.93 -0.45 -8.96
CA MET A 160 10.65 -1.17 -8.92
C MET A 160 10.30 -1.80 -10.29
N TRP A 161 10.52 -1.08 -11.39
CA TRP A 161 10.29 -1.61 -12.74
C TRP A 161 11.19 -2.80 -13.07
N ASN A 162 12.46 -2.73 -12.67
CA ASN A 162 13.40 -3.83 -12.84
C ASN A 162 13.03 -5.02 -11.95
N MET A 163 12.54 -4.79 -10.72
CA MET A 163 11.97 -5.82 -9.86
C MET A 163 10.81 -6.55 -10.52
N TRP A 164 9.80 -5.83 -10.98
CA TRP A 164 8.65 -6.43 -11.66
C TRP A 164 9.08 -7.26 -12.87
N LYS A 165 9.94 -6.70 -13.74
CA LYS A 165 10.45 -7.43 -14.91
C LYS A 165 11.17 -8.73 -14.54
N LYS A 166 11.91 -8.73 -13.43
CA LYS A 166 12.70 -9.86 -12.96
C LYS A 166 11.83 -10.99 -12.39
N ASN A 167 10.69 -10.65 -11.79
CA ASN A 167 9.80 -11.63 -11.14
C ASN A 167 8.89 -12.37 -12.12
N ARG A 168 8.73 -11.88 -13.35
CA ARG A 168 7.87 -12.52 -14.38
C ARG A 168 8.30 -13.95 -14.69
N LEU A 169 7.49 -14.92 -14.29
CA LEU A 169 7.69 -16.35 -14.58
C LEU A 169 7.10 -16.73 -15.94
N ALA A 170 7.71 -17.67 -16.65
CA ALA A 170 7.37 -18.00 -18.04
C ALA A 170 5.90 -18.43 -18.25
N ALA A 171 5.31 -19.17 -17.30
CA ALA A 171 3.96 -19.73 -17.39
C ALA A 171 2.94 -18.98 -16.49
N ASP A 172 3.09 -17.67 -16.33
CA ASP A 172 2.28 -16.88 -15.40
C ASP A 172 1.89 -15.50 -15.97
N MET A 173 1.27 -15.50 -17.16
CA MET A 173 0.83 -14.28 -17.83
C MET A 173 -0.10 -13.43 -16.95
N ALA A 174 -1.01 -14.07 -16.21
CA ALA A 174 -1.90 -13.37 -15.28
C ALA A 174 -1.12 -12.71 -14.14
N GLY A 175 -0.15 -13.42 -13.53
CA GLY A 175 0.70 -12.84 -12.50
C GLY A 175 1.61 -11.72 -12.99
N TRP A 176 1.93 -11.63 -14.29
CA TRP A 176 2.63 -10.45 -14.83
C TRP A 176 1.76 -9.20 -14.72
N CYS A 177 0.48 -9.33 -15.11
CA CYS A 177 -0.49 -8.26 -15.03
C CYS A 177 -0.76 -7.87 -13.57
N PHE A 178 -0.96 -8.85 -12.67
CA PHE A 178 -1.17 -8.58 -11.25
C PHE A 178 0.04 -7.93 -10.61
N GLY A 179 1.25 -8.45 -10.80
CA GLY A 179 2.47 -7.83 -10.28
C GLY A 179 2.71 -6.41 -10.83
N PHE A 180 2.28 -6.12 -12.07
CA PHE A 180 2.33 -4.75 -12.60
C PHE A 180 1.35 -3.84 -11.87
N MET A 181 0.10 -4.30 -11.67
CA MET A 181 -0.93 -3.54 -10.97
C MET A 181 -0.57 -3.29 -9.51
N GLU A 182 0.00 -4.28 -8.82
CA GLU A 182 0.52 -4.15 -7.45
C GLU A 182 1.62 -3.09 -7.36
N MET A 183 2.64 -3.18 -8.23
CA MET A 183 3.74 -2.22 -8.29
C MET A 183 3.22 -0.81 -8.60
N TRP A 184 2.31 -0.70 -9.57
CA TRP A 184 1.78 0.58 -10.02
C TRP A 184 0.87 1.24 -8.97
N THR A 185 -0.04 0.48 -8.34
CA THR A 185 -0.89 0.99 -7.26
C THR A 185 -0.06 1.40 -6.04
N THR A 186 0.95 0.61 -5.68
CA THR A 186 1.95 0.96 -4.65
C THR A 186 2.66 2.27 -4.99
N TRP A 187 3.09 2.45 -6.24
CA TRP A 187 3.70 3.70 -6.68
C TRP A 187 2.72 4.88 -6.54
N LEU A 188 1.48 4.76 -7.03
CA LEU A 188 0.49 5.83 -6.94
C LEU A 188 0.20 6.24 -5.49
N LEU A 189 0.26 5.30 -4.55
CA LEU A 189 -0.09 5.55 -3.16
C LEU A 189 1.10 6.06 -2.31
N LEU A 190 2.28 5.47 -2.48
CA LEU A 190 3.41 5.59 -1.55
C LEU A 190 4.61 6.39 -2.07
N GLN A 191 4.60 6.75 -3.35
CA GLN A 191 5.67 7.55 -3.94
C GLN A 191 5.86 8.88 -3.20
N LYS A 192 7.09 9.18 -2.80
CA LYS A 192 7.50 10.48 -2.28
C LYS A 192 8.88 10.86 -2.79
N ASN A 193 8.97 11.95 -3.55
CA ASN A 193 10.21 12.51 -4.12
C ASN A 193 10.99 11.57 -5.08
N GLY A 194 10.27 10.67 -5.76
CA GLY A 194 10.83 9.75 -6.75
C GLY A 194 11.16 8.37 -6.19
N ARG A 195 10.72 8.06 -4.97
CA ARG A 195 10.99 6.81 -4.26
C ARG A 195 9.80 6.33 -3.43
N VAL A 196 9.69 5.01 -3.30
CA VAL A 196 8.85 4.33 -2.29
C VAL A 196 9.75 3.91 -1.12
N TRP A 197 9.43 4.35 0.09
CA TRP A 197 10.29 4.17 1.27
C TRP A 197 10.05 2.82 1.96
N LYS A 198 11.11 2.23 2.52
CA LYS A 198 11.10 0.86 3.08
C LYS A 198 9.96 0.58 4.06
N GLU A 199 9.77 1.46 5.04
CA GLU A 199 8.77 1.26 6.10
C GLU A 199 7.34 1.38 5.58
N ASP A 200 7.08 2.31 4.66
CA ASP A 200 5.76 2.42 4.03
C ASP A 200 5.51 1.19 3.15
N LEU A 201 6.51 0.69 2.41
CA LEU A 201 6.36 -0.54 1.64
C LEU A 201 6.11 -1.76 2.54
N ARG A 202 6.83 -1.88 3.66
CA ARG A 202 6.63 -2.95 4.65
C ARG A 202 5.21 -2.94 5.21
N GLY A 203 4.74 -1.76 5.62
CA GLY A 203 3.38 -1.58 6.13
C GLY A 203 2.30 -1.90 5.10
N CYS A 204 2.60 -1.78 3.80
CA CYS A 204 1.73 -2.24 2.73
C CYS A 204 1.61 -3.77 2.73
N TYR A 205 2.72 -4.50 2.89
CA TYR A 205 2.70 -5.96 2.95
C TYR A 205 2.01 -6.52 4.19
N ASP A 206 2.25 -5.95 5.37
CA ASP A 206 1.66 -6.47 6.62
C ASP A 206 0.22 -5.99 6.88
N GLY A 207 -0.30 -5.06 6.06
CA GLY A 207 -1.67 -4.57 6.13
C GLY A 207 -1.91 -3.42 7.12
N THR A 208 -0.88 -2.97 7.84
CA THR A 208 -1.03 -1.89 8.83
C THR A 208 -1.17 -0.50 8.21
N LEU A 209 -0.63 -0.31 7.00
CA LEU A 209 -0.51 1.01 6.39
C LEU A 209 -1.83 1.61 5.91
N PHE A 210 -2.75 0.80 5.39
CA PHE A 210 -3.96 1.32 4.73
C PHE A 210 -4.88 2.07 5.69
N TRP A 211 -5.03 1.59 6.92
CA TRP A 211 -5.77 2.27 7.98
C TRP A 211 -5.18 3.64 8.29
N ARG A 212 -3.85 3.72 8.43
CA ARG A 212 -3.12 4.98 8.65
C ARG A 212 -3.28 5.94 7.48
N ILE A 213 -3.16 5.46 6.26
CA ILE A 213 -3.34 6.29 5.06
C ILE A 213 -4.77 6.81 4.99
N SER A 214 -5.77 5.97 5.25
CA SER A 214 -7.17 6.37 5.19
C SER A 214 -7.48 7.49 6.19
N GLU A 215 -7.00 7.36 7.44
CA GLU A 215 -7.17 8.41 8.45
C GLU A 215 -6.51 9.72 8.02
N LEU A 216 -5.27 9.66 7.52
CA LEU A 216 -4.54 10.84 7.05
C LEU A 216 -5.17 11.44 5.78
N ALA A 217 -5.70 10.62 4.88
CA ALA A 217 -6.38 11.07 3.66
C ALA A 217 -7.68 11.80 3.99
N GLN A 218 -8.47 11.29 4.93
CA GLN A 218 -9.68 11.94 5.44
C GLN A 218 -9.37 13.31 6.07
N LYS A 219 -8.26 13.41 6.81
CA LYS A 219 -7.76 14.69 7.39
C LYS A 219 -7.04 15.59 6.38
N ARG A 220 -6.85 15.15 5.12
CA ARG A 220 -6.05 15.83 4.07
C ARG A 220 -4.57 16.04 4.47
N GLU A 221 -4.07 15.17 5.33
CA GLU A 221 -2.72 15.14 5.87
C GLU A 221 -1.81 14.13 5.17
N TRP A 222 -2.36 13.20 4.37
CA TRP A 222 -1.55 12.34 3.51
C TRP A 222 -0.82 13.17 2.44
N LYS A 223 0.51 13.23 2.51
CA LYS A 223 1.36 14.04 1.61
C LYS A 223 2.20 13.20 0.64
N GLN A 224 1.93 11.91 0.53
CA GLN A 224 2.59 11.03 -0.44
C GLN A 224 1.63 10.65 -1.57
N GLY A 225 2.18 9.97 -2.57
CA GLY A 225 1.47 9.49 -3.73
C GLY A 225 1.79 10.27 -5.00
N TYR A 226 1.21 9.80 -6.09
CA TYR A 226 1.40 10.35 -7.42
C TYR A 226 0.04 10.38 -8.13
N GLY A 227 -0.47 11.59 -8.37
CA GLY A 227 -1.79 11.79 -8.96
C GLY A 227 -1.76 12.29 -10.40
N ILE A 228 -2.96 12.52 -10.95
CA ILE A 228 -3.15 13.17 -12.26
C ILE A 228 -2.50 14.56 -12.28
N GLY A 229 -2.55 15.31 -11.18
CA GLY A 229 -1.90 16.61 -11.06
C GLY A 229 -0.38 16.55 -11.15
N ASP A 230 0.24 15.52 -10.58
CA ASP A 230 1.68 15.27 -10.72
C ASP A 230 2.03 14.92 -12.17
N PHE A 231 1.23 14.06 -12.80
CA PHE A 231 1.41 13.70 -14.20
C PHE A 231 1.31 14.90 -15.14
N LEU A 232 0.21 15.65 -15.08
CA LEU A 232 0.03 16.84 -15.92
C LEU A 232 1.10 17.89 -15.63
N GLY A 233 1.43 18.13 -14.36
CA GLY A 233 2.48 19.06 -13.97
C GLY A 233 3.86 18.67 -14.48
N GLY A 234 4.20 17.37 -14.49
CA GLY A 234 5.44 16.87 -15.08
C GLY A 234 5.46 17.01 -16.60
N MET A 235 4.36 16.65 -17.27
CA MET A 235 4.22 16.77 -18.72
C MET A 235 4.31 18.22 -19.19
N MET A 236 3.65 19.15 -18.50
CA MET A 236 3.65 20.58 -18.85
C MET A 236 5.00 21.26 -18.62
N ASN A 237 5.69 20.95 -17.51
CA ASN A 237 6.90 21.68 -17.11
C ASN A 237 8.20 21.01 -17.57
N GLY A 238 8.19 19.73 -17.89
CA GLY A 238 9.41 18.99 -18.27
C GLY A 238 9.22 17.90 -19.32
N GLY A 239 8.02 17.77 -19.92
CA GLY A 239 7.75 16.74 -20.93
C GLY A 239 7.90 15.31 -20.39
N THR A 240 7.79 15.12 -19.07
CA THR A 240 8.08 13.84 -18.41
C THR A 240 7.03 13.55 -17.34
N TRP A 241 6.64 12.28 -17.22
CA TRP A 241 5.84 11.82 -16.09
C TRP A 241 6.66 11.83 -14.78
N ARG A 242 7.98 12.02 -14.84
CA ARG A 242 8.84 12.10 -13.65
C ARG A 242 8.78 13.47 -13.00
N SER A 243 7.60 13.87 -12.53
CA SER A 243 7.34 15.22 -11.99
C SER A 243 8.27 15.59 -10.82
N TRP A 244 8.78 14.61 -10.07
CA TRP A 244 9.74 14.80 -8.99
C TRP A 244 11.12 15.26 -9.48
N GLU A 245 11.52 14.96 -10.72
CA GLU A 245 12.77 15.45 -11.30
C GLU A 245 12.66 16.94 -11.59
N VAL A 246 11.54 17.38 -12.16
CA VAL A 246 11.23 18.79 -12.41
C VAL A 246 11.17 19.60 -11.11
N LYS A 247 10.48 19.07 -10.08
CA LYS A 247 10.39 19.71 -8.76
C LYS A 247 11.75 19.88 -8.08
N LYS A 248 12.70 18.95 -8.30
CA LYS A 248 14.07 19.05 -7.75
C LYS A 248 14.87 20.15 -8.43
N GLN A 249 14.78 20.28 -9.76
CA GLN A 249 15.47 21.35 -10.50
C GLN A 249 15.02 22.75 -10.08
N HIS A 250 13.71 22.95 -9.89
CA HIS A 250 13.17 24.24 -9.42
C HIS A 250 13.64 24.61 -8.00
N LYS A 251 13.85 23.62 -7.13
CA LYS A 251 14.42 23.85 -5.79
C LYS A 251 15.91 24.20 -5.86
N GLY A 252 16.66 23.57 -6.75
CA GLY A 252 18.08 23.91 -6.99
C GLY A 252 18.26 25.34 -7.50
N HIS A 253 17.43 25.78 -8.45
CA HIS A 253 17.56 27.10 -9.07
C HIS A 253 17.15 28.27 -8.15
N ARG A 254 16.27 28.05 -7.16
CA ARG A 254 15.94 29.07 -6.14
C ARG A 254 17.00 29.21 -5.05
N GLY A 255 17.89 28.23 -4.87
CA GLY A 255 18.96 28.27 -3.88
C GLY A 255 20.18 29.08 -4.29
N ASP A 256 20.40 29.29 -5.60
CA ASP A 256 21.64 29.87 -6.14
C ASP A 256 21.61 31.39 -6.37
N ASN A 257 20.43 32.03 -6.31
CA ASN A 257 20.27 33.47 -6.55
C ASN A 257 20.35 34.35 -5.28
N GLY A 258 20.98 33.85 -4.21
CA GLY A 258 20.96 34.48 -2.87
C GLY A 258 22.29 35.03 -2.34
N GLY A 259 23.38 35.04 -3.11
CA GLY A 259 24.70 35.35 -2.53
C GLY A 259 25.77 35.83 -3.52
N SER A 260 25.60 37.03 -4.08
CA SER A 260 26.74 37.82 -4.57
C SER A 260 26.35 39.30 -4.65
N GLN A 261 26.31 39.97 -3.49
CA GLN A 261 26.47 41.42 -3.46
C GLN A 261 27.96 41.72 -3.41
N SER A 262 28.50 42.05 -4.58
CA SER A 262 29.79 42.69 -4.78
C SER A 262 29.79 44.06 -4.11
N GLY A 263 30.42 44.16 -2.92
CA GLY A 263 30.73 45.44 -2.29
C GLY A 263 31.84 46.16 -3.07
N PRO A 264 31.74 47.48 -3.29
CA PRO A 264 32.74 48.24 -4.04
C PRO A 264 34.04 48.37 -3.23
N ARG A 265 35.16 47.90 -3.80
CA ARG A 265 36.50 48.30 -3.33
C ARG A 265 36.77 49.72 -3.82
N LEU A 266 36.72 50.68 -2.89
CA LEU A 266 37.30 51.99 -3.09
C LEU A 266 38.82 51.87 -3.09
N HIS A 267 39.42 52.09 -4.25
CA HIS A 267 40.82 52.47 -4.41
C HIS A 267 40.89 53.99 -4.24
N SER A 268 41.68 54.46 -3.28
CA SER A 268 42.17 55.83 -3.24
C SER A 268 43.64 55.76 -2.90
N SER A 269 44.43 56.12 -3.90
CA SER A 269 45.85 56.40 -3.82
C SER A 269 46.02 57.84 -3.32
N HIS A 270 46.79 58.03 -2.24
CA HIS A 270 47.73 59.12 -2.01
C HIS A 270 48.53 58.82 -0.73
#